data_AF-A0A7Y5KB35-F1
#
_entry.id   AF-A0A7Y5KB35-F1
#
_cell.length_a   1.000
_cell.length_b   1.000
_cell.length_c   1.000
_cell.angle_alpha   90.00
_cell.angle_beta   90.00
_cell.angle_gamma   90.00
#
_symmetry.space_group_name_H-M   'P 1'
#
loop_
_entity.id
_entity.type
_entity.pdbx_description
1 polymer ?
#
loop_
_entity_poly.entity_id
_entity_poly.type
_entity_poly.pdbx_seq_one_letter_code
_entity_poly.pdbx_strand_id
1 'polypeptide(L)'
;MPDSTNIFYHLLDPQQWTILGILGAIASIVSAILAWLALWPIWQQRRTQRVLERSFGSELYGPETIERSTRFYIPPNCSSVDPAQEAEIRRVEVTEEKLFEKVDKHLAKDNPHRHLLLLADSGMGKSSFVLNYYARNQRLPERKR
;
A
#
# COMPACT_ATOMS: atom_id res chain seq x y z
N MET A 1 24.10 7.28 -42.52
CA MET A 1 23.79 6.33 -41.44
C MET A 1 25.07 6.09 -40.66
N PRO A 2 25.18 6.50 -39.38
CA PRO A 2 26.37 6.22 -38.59
C PRO A 2 26.31 4.76 -38.09
N ASP A 3 27.32 3.98 -38.46
CA ASP A 3 27.46 2.56 -38.12
C ASP A 3 27.72 2.37 -36.62
N SER A 4 26.81 1.67 -35.94
CA SER A 4 26.92 1.31 -34.53
C SER A 4 28.06 0.34 -34.22
N THR A 5 28.70 -0.23 -35.24
CA THR A 5 29.82 -1.16 -35.10
C THR A 5 31.13 -0.47 -34.72
N ASN A 6 31.35 0.79 -35.13
CA ASN A 6 32.59 1.52 -34.87
C ASN A 6 32.79 1.90 -33.39
N ILE A 7 31.71 2.04 -32.62
CA ILE A 7 31.77 2.41 -31.19
C ILE A 7 32.31 1.24 -30.36
N PHE A 8 31.97 0.00 -30.72
CA PHE A 8 32.40 -1.20 -30.00
C PHE A 8 33.88 -1.52 -30.23
N TYR A 9 34.42 -1.29 -31.43
CA TYR A 9 35.85 -1.53 -31.70
C TYR A 9 36.76 -0.54 -30.96
N HIS A 10 36.39 0.75 -30.88
CA HIS A 10 37.15 1.73 -30.10
C HIS A 10 37.13 1.46 -28.58
N LEU A 11 36.10 0.77 -28.07
CA LEU A 11 36.01 0.37 -26.67
C LEU A 11 36.86 -0.87 -26.32
N LEU A 12 37.33 -1.64 -27.32
CA LEU A 12 37.99 -2.93 -27.11
C LEU A 12 39.48 -2.94 -27.51
N ASP A 13 40.03 -1.85 -28.07
CA ASP A 13 41.45 -1.76 -28.42
C ASP A 13 42.32 -1.29 -27.22
N PRO A 14 43.15 -2.15 -26.62
CA PRO A 14 43.93 -1.83 -25.41
C PRO A 14 45.06 -0.82 -25.63
N GLN A 15 45.40 -0.48 -26.87
CA GLN A 15 46.54 0.38 -27.22
C GLN A 15 46.24 1.90 -27.14
N GLN A 16 44.96 2.30 -27.02
CA GLN A 16 44.55 3.72 -26.98
C GLN A 16 44.07 4.20 -25.59
N TRP A 17 44.18 3.36 -24.55
CA TRP A 17 43.70 3.68 -23.22
C TRP A 17 44.67 4.63 -22.52
N THR A 18 44.39 5.92 -22.58
CA THR A 18 45.03 6.90 -21.71
C THR A 18 44.61 6.66 -20.25
N ILE A 19 45.47 6.99 -19.30
CA ILE A 19 45.19 6.87 -17.84
C ILE A 19 43.87 7.57 -17.48
N LEU A 20 43.56 8.69 -18.16
CA LEU A 20 42.32 9.44 -18.00
C LEU A 20 41.07 8.62 -18.40
N GLY A 21 41.17 7.81 -19.45
CA GLY A 21 40.09 6.93 -19.91
C GLY A 21 39.79 5.79 -18.93
N ILE A 22 40.84 5.21 -18.35
CA ILE A 22 40.71 4.18 -17.30
C ILE A 22 40.01 4.77 -16.06
N LEU A 23 40.46 5.95 -15.60
CA LEU A 23 39.85 6.63 -14.45
C LEU A 23 38.38 6.99 -14.70
N GLY A 24 38.06 7.46 -15.92
CA GLY A 24 36.68 7.75 -16.32
C GLY A 24 35.79 6.50 -16.33
N ALA A 25 36.31 5.37 -16.82
CA ALA A 25 35.59 4.09 -16.83
C ALA A 25 35.36 3.56 -15.40
N ILE A 26 36.34 3.69 -14.51
CA ILE A 26 36.18 3.30 -13.10
C ILE A 26 35.13 4.18 -12.42
N ALA A 27 35.18 5.50 -12.64
CA ALA A 27 34.23 6.44 -12.04
C ALA A 27 32.78 6.18 -12.51
N SER A 28 32.58 5.83 -13.79
CA SER A 28 31.25 5.52 -14.31
C SER A 28 30.69 4.22 -13.74
N ILE A 29 31.54 3.19 -13.56
CA ILE A 29 31.17 1.93 -12.92
C ILE A 29 30.79 2.16 -11.45
N VAL A 30 31.61 2.91 -10.70
CA VAL A 30 31.32 3.22 -9.29
C VAL A 30 30.02 4.00 -9.14
N SER A 31 29.79 5.00 -10.00
CA SER A 31 28.53 5.76 -10.01
C SER A 31 27.32 4.87 -10.31
N ALA A 32 27.42 3.97 -11.28
CA ALA A 32 26.36 3.02 -11.60
C ALA A 32 26.06 2.07 -10.45
N ILE A 33 27.09 1.57 -9.75
CA ILE A 33 26.92 0.70 -8.57
C ILE A 33 26.23 1.45 -7.43
N LEU A 34 26.64 2.69 -7.15
CA LEU A 34 26.01 3.51 -6.10
C LEU A 34 24.54 3.83 -6.44
N ALA A 35 24.26 4.20 -7.69
CA ALA A 35 22.89 4.42 -8.16
C ALA A 35 22.04 3.15 -8.03
N TRP A 36 22.60 1.99 -8.42
CA TRP A 36 21.93 0.70 -8.27
C TRP A 36 21.61 0.37 -6.81
N LEU A 37 22.58 0.53 -5.90
CA LEU A 37 22.40 0.31 -4.47
C LEU A 37 21.37 1.26 -3.86
N ALA A 38 21.28 2.51 -4.34
CA ALA A 38 20.28 3.48 -3.89
C ALA A 38 18.87 3.18 -4.42
N LEU A 39 18.76 2.64 -5.65
CA LEU A 39 17.47 2.21 -6.23
C LEU A 39 16.98 0.88 -5.65
N TRP A 40 17.88 0.00 -5.22
CA TRP A 40 17.56 -1.32 -4.67
C TRP A 40 16.55 -1.30 -3.50
N PRO A 41 16.70 -0.49 -2.43
CA PRO A 41 15.77 -0.50 -1.31
C PRO A 41 14.37 -0.02 -1.71
N ILE A 42 14.26 0.94 -2.64
CA ILE A 42 12.97 1.42 -3.15
C ILE A 42 12.26 0.29 -3.92
N TRP A 43 13.02 -0.46 -4.71
CA TRP A 43 12.50 -1.59 -5.47
C TRP A 43 12.09 -2.75 -4.56
N GLN A 44 12.92 -3.07 -3.56
CA GLN A 44 12.64 -4.09 -2.56
C GLN A 44 11.41 -3.74 -1.73
N GLN A 45 11.29 -2.49 -1.26
CA GLN A 45 10.16 -2.04 -0.46
C GLN A 45 8.83 -2.18 -1.23
N ARG A 46 8.83 -1.83 -2.53
CA ARG A 46 7.68 -2.04 -3.41
C ARG A 46 7.38 -3.53 -3.63
N ARG A 47 8.40 -4.38 -3.73
CA ARG A 47 8.22 -5.82 -3.94
C ARG A 47 7.68 -6.50 -2.68
N THR A 48 8.24 -6.19 -1.52
CA THR A 48 7.80 -6.74 -0.23
C THR A 48 6.37 -6.32 0.08
N GLN A 49 5.99 -5.06 -0.16
CA GLN A 49 4.59 -4.62 0.01
C GLN A 49 3.64 -5.42 -0.88
N ARG A 50 3.98 -5.63 -2.16
CA ARG A 50 3.13 -6.42 -3.09
C ARG A 50 3.01 -7.90 -2.71
N VAL A 51 4.08 -8.49 -2.17
CA VAL A 51 4.03 -9.88 -1.69
C VAL A 51 3.19 -9.97 -0.43
N LEU A 52 3.40 -9.05 0.52
CA LEU A 52 2.63 -8.98 1.75
C LEU A 52 1.14 -8.78 1.46
N GLU A 53 0.78 -7.89 0.53
CA GLU A 53 -0.61 -7.67 0.10
C GLU A 53 -1.26 -8.91 -0.54
N ARG A 54 -0.47 -9.75 -1.23
CA ARG A 54 -0.97 -10.99 -1.85
C ARG A 54 -1.07 -12.15 -0.87
N SER A 55 -0.20 -12.21 0.13
CA SER A 55 -0.17 -13.29 1.12
C SER A 55 -1.00 -13.00 2.37
N PHE A 56 -1.26 -11.72 2.72
CA PHE A 56 -2.07 -11.39 3.89
C PHE A 56 -3.55 -11.74 3.66
N GLY A 57 -4.03 -12.75 4.38
CA GLY A 57 -5.45 -13.08 4.50
C GLY A 57 -5.95 -14.17 3.55
N SER A 58 -5.21 -14.50 2.49
CA SER A 58 -5.58 -15.58 1.55
C SER A 58 -5.49 -16.97 2.17
N GLU A 59 -4.65 -17.15 3.20
CA GLU A 59 -4.56 -18.40 3.98
C GLU A 59 -5.72 -18.57 4.98
N LEU A 60 -6.34 -17.48 5.44
CA LEU A 60 -7.37 -17.49 6.50
C LEU A 60 -8.79 -17.44 5.94
N TYR A 61 -9.01 -16.69 4.86
CA TYR A 61 -10.32 -16.56 4.22
C TYR A 61 -10.18 -16.80 2.72
N GLY A 62 -10.78 -17.90 2.26
CA GLY A 62 -10.82 -18.22 0.83
C GLY A 62 -11.61 -17.17 0.03
N PRO A 63 -11.33 -17.02 -1.27
CA PRO A 63 -12.01 -16.06 -2.14
C PRO A 63 -13.54 -16.25 -2.15
N GLU A 64 -14.00 -17.50 -2.05
CA GLU A 64 -15.43 -17.84 -1.96
C GLU A 64 -16.08 -17.27 -0.69
N THR A 65 -15.39 -17.33 0.46
CA THR A 65 -15.88 -16.78 1.73
C THR A 65 -16.02 -15.27 1.63
N ILE A 66 -15.03 -14.60 1.02
CA ILE A 66 -15.07 -13.15 0.79
C ILE A 66 -16.24 -12.80 -0.14
N GLU A 67 -16.39 -13.51 -1.26
CA GLU A 67 -17.50 -13.27 -2.19
C GLU A 67 -18.86 -13.44 -1.50
N ARG A 68 -19.05 -14.54 -0.76
CA ARG A 68 -20.28 -14.79 -0.01
C ARG A 68 -20.57 -13.71 1.02
N SER A 69 -19.54 -13.24 1.74
CA SER A 69 -19.68 -12.18 2.74
C SER A 69 -20.00 -10.80 2.14
N THR A 70 -19.69 -10.60 0.86
CA THR A 70 -19.86 -9.31 0.17
C THR A 70 -21.14 -9.21 -0.65
N ARG A 71 -21.73 -10.34 -1.07
CA ARG A 71 -22.87 -10.38 -2.00
C ARG A 71 -24.10 -9.59 -1.52
N PHE A 72 -24.41 -9.66 -0.23
CA PHE A 72 -25.61 -9.01 0.36
C PHE A 72 -25.27 -8.05 1.49
N TYR A 73 -24.01 -7.58 1.54
CA TYR A 73 -23.57 -6.70 2.61
C TYR A 73 -24.08 -5.27 2.39
N ILE A 74 -24.72 -4.72 3.42
CA ILE A 74 -25.15 -3.32 3.44
C ILE A 74 -24.16 -2.55 4.31
N PRO A 75 -23.46 -1.54 3.77
CA PRO A 75 -22.54 -0.71 4.54
C PRO A 75 -23.26 -0.01 5.70
N PRO A 76 -22.82 -0.19 6.96
CA PRO A 76 -23.45 0.43 8.11
C PRO A 76 -23.05 1.90 8.25
N ASN A 77 -23.93 2.66 8.88
CA ASN A 77 -23.62 3.97 9.41
C ASN A 77 -23.10 3.85 10.85
N CYS A 78 -22.42 4.89 11.34
CA CYS A 78 -21.93 5.02 12.70
C CYS A 78 -22.23 6.41 13.25
N SER A 79 -22.39 6.49 14.57
CA SER A 79 -22.52 7.73 15.32
C SER A 79 -21.25 7.97 16.16
N SER A 80 -20.99 9.23 16.49
CA SER A 80 -19.99 9.62 17.48
C SER A 80 -20.44 9.42 18.93
N VAL A 81 -21.73 9.12 19.12
CA VAL A 81 -22.37 8.96 20.42
C VAL A 81 -22.76 7.50 20.60
N ASP A 82 -22.51 6.99 21.81
CA ASP A 82 -22.95 5.65 22.22
C ASP A 82 -24.48 5.63 22.34
N PRO A 83 -25.20 4.76 21.61
CA PRO A 83 -26.65 4.64 21.70
C PRO A 83 -27.12 4.31 23.14
N ALA A 84 -26.28 3.66 23.96
CA ALA A 84 -26.62 3.38 25.36
C ALA A 84 -26.57 4.63 26.27
N GLN A 85 -25.93 5.72 25.81
CA GLN A 85 -25.81 6.99 26.54
C GLN A 85 -26.79 8.06 26.04
N GLU A 86 -27.71 7.74 25.11
CA GLU A 86 -28.74 8.66 24.60
C GLU A 86 -29.66 9.25 25.70
N ALA A 87 -29.62 8.71 26.91
CA ALA A 87 -30.32 9.26 28.07
C ALA A 87 -29.69 10.56 28.63
N GLU A 88 -28.46 10.93 28.25
CA GLU A 88 -27.82 12.16 28.73
C GLU A 88 -28.13 13.35 27.80
N ILE A 89 -29.01 14.25 28.27
CA ILE A 89 -29.50 15.48 27.61
C ILE A 89 -28.39 16.55 27.52
N ARG A 90 -27.17 16.17 27.17
CA ARG A 90 -26.11 17.11 26.80
C ARG A 90 -26.15 17.19 25.29
N ARG A 91 -26.36 18.39 24.76
CA ARG A 91 -26.57 18.75 23.34
C ARG A 91 -25.44 18.30 22.40
N VAL A 92 -25.20 17.00 22.27
CA VAL A 92 -24.29 16.42 21.31
C VAL A 92 -25.10 16.12 20.06
N GLU A 93 -24.79 16.82 18.99
CA GLU A 93 -25.45 16.65 17.71
C GLU A 93 -25.02 15.28 17.13
N VAL A 94 -25.95 14.31 17.15
CA VAL A 94 -25.71 12.97 16.62
C VAL A 94 -25.52 13.09 15.12
N THR A 95 -24.27 13.04 14.66
CA THR A 95 -23.95 13.02 13.24
C THR A 95 -23.90 11.56 12.78
N GLU A 96 -24.83 11.18 11.92
CA GLU A 96 -24.79 9.89 11.25
C GLU A 96 -23.76 9.94 10.12
N GLU A 97 -22.68 9.19 10.26
CA GLU A 97 -21.60 9.09 9.27
C GLU A 97 -21.53 7.68 8.70
N LYS A 98 -21.08 7.52 7.46
CA LYS A 98 -20.82 6.19 6.90
C LYS A 98 -19.59 5.58 7.56
N LEU A 99 -19.71 4.39 8.14
CA LEU A 99 -18.62 3.75 8.89
C LEU A 99 -17.37 3.56 8.02
N PHE A 100 -17.55 3.21 6.76
CA PHE A 100 -16.45 2.99 5.81
C PHE A 100 -15.61 4.25 5.60
N GLU A 101 -16.27 5.39 5.41
CA GLU A 101 -15.59 6.68 5.21
C GLU A 101 -14.92 7.16 6.49
N LYS A 102 -15.53 6.88 7.66
CA LYS A 102 -14.92 7.19 8.97
C LYS A 102 -13.64 6.39 9.19
N VAL A 103 -13.66 5.10 8.87
CA VAL A 103 -12.47 4.23 8.96
C VAL A 103 -11.41 4.63 7.93
N ASP A 104 -11.78 5.00 6.71
CA ASP A 104 -10.83 5.52 5.71
C ASP A 104 -10.12 6.78 6.23
N LYS A 105 -10.85 7.72 6.83
CA LYS A 105 -10.27 8.93 7.46
C LYS A 105 -9.35 8.58 8.62
N HIS A 106 -9.73 7.61 9.45
CA HIS A 106 -8.91 7.20 10.60
C HIS A 106 -7.60 6.54 10.15
N LEU A 107 -7.64 5.72 9.11
CA LEU A 107 -6.49 5.00 8.57
C LEU A 107 -5.67 5.81 7.54
N ALA A 108 -6.03 7.07 7.29
CA ALA A 108 -5.30 7.95 6.38
C ALA A 108 -3.83 8.14 6.85
N LYS A 109 -2.90 8.27 5.89
CA LYS A 109 -1.44 8.34 6.14
C LYS A 109 -1.03 9.46 7.10
N ASP A 110 -1.83 10.52 7.14
CA ASP A 110 -1.59 11.75 7.86
C ASP A 110 -2.06 11.68 9.33
N ASN A 111 -2.76 10.61 9.71
CA ASN A 111 -3.23 10.40 11.07
C ASN A 111 -2.13 9.76 11.95
N PRO A 112 -1.73 10.39 13.08
CA PRO A 112 -0.76 9.81 14.00
C PRO A 112 -1.27 8.52 14.69
N HIS A 113 -2.58 8.31 14.76
CA HIS A 113 -3.20 7.15 15.40
C HIS A 113 -3.64 6.11 14.37
N ARG A 114 -2.77 5.13 14.09
CA ARG A 114 -3.02 4.10 13.06
C ARG A 114 -3.74 2.85 13.55
N HIS A 115 -4.00 2.75 14.85
CA HIS A 115 -4.69 1.61 15.44
C HIS A 115 -6.15 1.98 15.67
N LEU A 116 -7.04 1.08 15.26
CA LEU A 116 -8.49 1.19 15.47
C LEU A 116 -8.94 -0.03 16.27
N LEU A 117 -9.67 0.20 17.35
CA LEU A 117 -10.30 -0.85 18.13
C LEU A 117 -11.78 -0.91 17.76
N LEU A 118 -12.21 -2.02 17.15
CA LEU A 118 -13.60 -2.26 16.79
C LEU A 118 -14.28 -3.09 17.89
N LEU A 119 -15.08 -2.42 18.72
CA LEU A 119 -15.83 -3.03 19.82
C LEU A 119 -17.30 -3.24 19.41
N ALA A 120 -17.81 -4.44 19.67
CA ALA A 120 -19.22 -4.78 19.54
C ALA A 120 -19.45 -6.14 20.22
N ASP A 121 -20.70 -6.50 20.49
CA ASP A 121 -21.04 -7.82 21.01
C ASP A 121 -20.84 -8.93 19.96
N SER A 122 -20.85 -10.18 20.42
CA SER A 122 -20.83 -11.33 19.52
C SER A 122 -22.03 -11.30 18.57
N GLY A 123 -21.81 -11.59 17.29
CA GLY A 123 -22.87 -11.56 16.27
C GLY A 123 -23.21 -10.18 15.68
N MET A 124 -22.71 -9.06 16.23
CA MET A 124 -22.97 -7.71 15.70
C MET A 124 -22.27 -7.37 14.37
N GLY A 125 -21.67 -8.36 13.68
CA GLY A 125 -21.12 -8.17 12.34
C GLY A 125 -19.71 -7.59 12.26
N LYS A 126 -18.92 -7.58 13.34
CA LYS A 126 -17.51 -7.12 13.34
C LYS A 126 -16.68 -7.78 12.23
N SER A 127 -16.70 -9.12 12.17
CA SER A 127 -15.94 -9.87 11.16
C SER A 127 -16.47 -9.60 9.74
N SER A 128 -17.79 -9.54 9.58
CA SER A 128 -18.44 -9.20 8.30
C SER A 128 -18.02 -7.81 7.82
N PHE A 129 -17.98 -6.83 8.73
CA PHE A 129 -17.50 -5.49 8.44
C PHE A 129 -16.05 -5.49 7.95
N VAL A 130 -15.14 -6.16 8.67
CA VAL A 130 -13.71 -6.20 8.30
C VAL A 130 -13.50 -6.86 6.95
N LEU A 131 -14.17 -7.98 6.66
CA LEU A 131 -14.07 -8.67 5.37
C LEU A 131 -14.56 -7.81 4.21
N ASN A 132 -15.68 -7.12 4.41
CA ASN A 132 -16.24 -6.23 3.39
C ASN A 132 -15.39 -4.97 3.18
N TYR A 133 -14.85 -4.41 4.26
CA TYR A 133 -13.92 -3.29 4.20
C TYR A 133 -12.64 -3.69 3.44
N TYR A 134 -12.09 -4.87 3.73
CA TYR A 134 -10.94 -5.43 3.02
C TYR A 134 -11.23 -5.64 1.53
N ALA A 135 -12.36 -6.26 1.18
CA ALA A 135 -12.77 -6.48 -0.20
C ALA A 135 -12.98 -5.17 -0.97
N ARG A 136 -13.57 -4.15 -0.32
CA ARG A 136 -13.68 -2.80 -0.89
C ARG A 136 -12.31 -2.19 -1.15
N ASN A 137 -11.41 -2.26 -0.16
CA ASN A 137 -10.09 -1.67 -0.29
C ASN A 137 -9.28 -2.32 -1.43
N GLN A 138 -9.42 -3.64 -1.61
CA GLN A 138 -8.84 -4.36 -2.75
C GLN A 138 -9.28 -3.82 -4.12
N ARG A 139 -10.52 -3.33 -4.24
CA ARG A 139 -11.08 -2.78 -5.49
C ARG A 139 -10.72 -1.31 -5.71
N LEU A 140 -10.25 -0.59 -4.68
CA LEU A 140 -9.88 0.82 -4.81
C LEU A 140 -8.53 0.96 -5.53
N PRO A 141 -8.40 1.88 -6.50
CA PRO A 141 -7.14 2.14 -7.19
C PRO A 141 -6.08 2.68 -6.21
N GLU A 142 -4.81 2.27 -6.37
CA GLU A 142 -3.68 2.65 -5.49
C GLU A 142 -3.58 4.16 -5.21
N ARG A 143 -4.07 5.01 -6.12
CA ARG A 143 -4.06 6.47 -5.98
C ARG A 143 -4.99 7.01 -4.88
N LYS A 144 -5.92 6.19 -4.38
CA LYS A 144 -6.87 6.54 -3.30
C LYS A 144 -6.59 5.79 -1.97
N ARG A 145 -5.50 5.03 -1.90
CA ARG A 145 -5.00 4.34 -0.68
C ARG A 145 -3.86 5.12 -0.01
#